data_AF-A0A822Y7V9-F1
#
_entry.id   AF-A0A822Y7V9-F1
#
_cell.length_a   1.000
_cell.length_b   1.000
_cell.length_c   1.000
_cell.angle_alpha   90.00
_cell.angle_beta   90.00
_cell.angle_gamma   90.00
#
_symmetry.space_group_name_H-M   'P 1'
#
loop_
_entity.id
_entity.type
_entity.pdbx_description
1 polymer ?
#
loop_
_entity_poly.entity_id
_entity_poly.type
_entity_poly.pdbx_seq_one_letter_code
_entity_poly.pdbx_strand_id
1 'polypeptide(L)'
;MASTLSKSSYSAAIFPSSFFFFFLFSNVAASSKSYRFSETTETESMGLKREKITHLHFYFHDIPSGRNPTAIQIVKPPAYKSH
;
A
#
# COMPACT_ATOMS: atom_id res chain seq x y z
N MET A 1 34.27 -65.08 2.81
CA MET A 1 32.97 -64.43 2.66
C MET A 1 33.00 -63.13 3.44
N ALA A 2 32.96 -61.98 2.76
CA ALA A 2 32.83 -60.67 3.37
C ALA A 2 31.99 -59.82 2.41
N SER A 3 30.91 -59.25 2.93
CA SER A 3 29.83 -58.59 2.21
C SER A 3 30.21 -57.18 1.77
N THR A 4 29.80 -56.82 0.55
CA THR A 4 29.90 -55.48 -0.01
C THR A 4 28.83 -54.57 0.61
N LEU A 5 29.26 -53.56 1.37
CA LEU A 5 28.42 -52.48 1.89
C LEU A 5 28.09 -51.50 0.74
N SER A 6 26.84 -51.55 0.28
CA SER A 6 26.24 -50.57 -0.64
C SER A 6 26.17 -49.20 0.04
N LYS A 7 26.98 -48.24 -0.42
CA LYS A 7 26.84 -46.83 -0.04
C LYS A 7 25.86 -46.19 -1.02
N SER A 8 24.72 -45.79 -0.49
CA SER A 8 23.59 -45.33 -1.28
C SER A 8 23.85 -43.94 -1.89
N SER A 9 23.66 -43.85 -3.21
CA SER A 9 23.89 -42.64 -4.04
C SER A 9 22.91 -41.50 -3.77
N TYR A 10 21.98 -41.66 -2.82
CA TYR A 10 20.88 -40.71 -2.58
C TYR A 10 21.38 -39.37 -2.04
N SER A 11 22.48 -39.33 -1.28
CA SER A 11 22.99 -38.08 -0.68
C SER A 11 23.50 -37.06 -1.72
N ALA A 12 24.13 -37.53 -2.80
CA ALA A 12 24.70 -36.65 -3.83
C ALA A 12 23.64 -35.97 -4.72
N ALA A 13 22.43 -36.53 -4.80
CA ALA A 13 21.35 -36.02 -5.65
C ALA A 13 20.42 -35.02 -4.93
N ILE A 14 20.46 -34.93 -3.60
CA ILE A 14 19.60 -34.03 -2.79
C ILE A 14 20.09 -32.58 -2.86
N PHE A 15 21.40 -32.37 -2.89
CA PHE A 15 22.00 -31.04 -2.98
C PHE A 15 21.65 -30.26 -4.26
N PRO A 16 21.74 -30.83 -5.48
CA PRO A 16 21.38 -30.11 -6.70
C PRO A 16 19.87 -29.89 -6.84
N SER A 17 19.02 -30.80 -6.36
CA SER A 17 17.56 -30.63 -6.46
C SER A 17 17.05 -29.51 -5.56
N SER A 18 17.57 -29.41 -4.33
CA SER A 18 17.26 -28.32 -3.39
C SER A 18 17.64 -26.95 -3.96
N PHE A 19 18.82 -26.85 -4.58
CA PHE A 19 19.28 -25.60 -5.20
C PHE A 19 18.41 -25.18 -6.39
N PHE A 20 17.95 -26.14 -7.20
CA PHE A 20 17.02 -25.89 -8.31
C PHE A 20 15.67 -25.39 -7.82
N PHE A 21 15.11 -25.99 -6.77
CA PHE A 21 13.88 -25.51 -6.15
C PHE A 21 14.04 -24.10 -5.58
N PHE A 22 15.15 -23.80 -4.88
CA PHE A 22 15.44 -22.45 -4.39
C PHE A 22 15.52 -21.43 -5.53
N PHE A 23 16.16 -21.78 -6.65
CA PHE A 23 16.23 -20.94 -7.84
C PHE A 23 14.84 -20.70 -8.46
N LEU A 24 14.00 -21.72 -8.56
CA LEU A 24 12.63 -21.59 -9.08
C LEU A 24 11.75 -20.66 -8.24
N PHE A 25 11.91 -20.65 -6.92
CA PHE A 25 11.14 -19.80 -6.02
C PHE A 25 11.80 -18.44 -5.72
N SER A 26 13.00 -18.17 -6.25
CA SER A 26 13.78 -16.97 -5.93
C SER A 26 13.22 -15.66 -6.52
N ASN A 27 12.31 -15.71 -7.49
CA ASN A 27 11.78 -14.54 -8.19
C ASN A 27 10.29 -14.32 -7.92
N VAL A 28 9.92 -14.08 -6.66
CA VAL A 28 8.64 -13.44 -6.31
C VAL A 28 8.92 -12.09 -5.66
N ALA A 29 9.32 -11.12 -6.48
CA ALA A 29 9.23 -9.71 -6.13
C ALA A 29 7.91 -9.18 -6.70
N ALA A 30 6.84 -9.24 -5.91
CA ALA A 30 5.59 -8.57 -6.25
C ALA A 30 5.82 -7.06 -6.15
N SER A 31 5.90 -6.38 -7.29
CA SER A 31 5.78 -4.93 -7.35
C SER A 31 4.34 -4.56 -7.00
N SER A 32 4.09 -4.25 -5.73
CA SER A 32 2.83 -3.65 -5.33
C SER A 32 2.81 -2.21 -5.86
N LYS A 33 2.05 -1.99 -6.93
CA LYS A 33 1.70 -0.62 -7.34
C LYS A 33 0.84 -0.03 -6.22
N SER A 34 1.46 0.70 -5.29
CA SER A 34 0.71 1.52 -4.36
C SER A 34 0.06 2.65 -5.17
N TYR A 35 -1.26 2.64 -5.31
CA TYR A 35 -2.01 3.77 -5.85
C TYR A 35 -1.89 4.91 -4.84
N ARG A 36 -0.80 5.69 -4.93
CA ARG A 36 -0.62 6.88 -4.10
C ARG A 36 -1.59 7.92 -4.64
N PHE A 37 -2.55 8.33 -3.80
CA PHE A 37 -3.52 9.40 -4.08
C PHE A 37 -2.87 10.76 -4.41
N SER A 38 -1.56 10.90 -4.18
CA SER A 38 -0.77 12.01 -4.67
C SER A 38 0.36 11.49 -5.55
N GLU A 39 0.16 11.54 -6.85
CA GLU A 39 1.26 11.59 -7.81
C GLU A 39 1.97 12.94 -7.59
N THR A 40 3.20 12.91 -7.07
CA THR A 40 4.06 14.10 -7.09
C THR A 40 4.42 14.33 -8.55
N THR A 41 3.66 15.17 -9.23
CA THR A 41 4.00 15.69 -10.55
C THR A 41 5.42 16.23 -10.50
N GLU A 42 6.31 15.71 -11.34
CA GLU A 42 7.68 16.22 -11.44
C GLU A 42 7.62 17.67 -11.93
N THR A 43 7.70 18.60 -10.96
CA THR A 43 7.67 20.06 -11.16
C THR A 43 8.63 20.56 -12.23
N GLU A 44 9.72 19.81 -12.47
CA GLU A 44 10.72 20.04 -13.52
C GLU A 44 10.12 19.98 -14.94
N SER A 45 9.18 19.06 -15.21
CA SER A 45 8.61 18.86 -16.55
C SER A 45 7.64 19.96 -17.00
N MET A 46 7.11 20.76 -16.06
CA MET A 46 6.15 21.83 -16.33
C MET A 46 6.81 23.22 -16.46
N GLY A 47 8.14 23.32 -16.34
CA GLY A 47 8.84 24.60 -16.42
C GLY A 47 8.50 25.57 -15.27
N LEU A 48 7.87 25.08 -14.20
CA LEU A 48 7.49 25.87 -13.03
C LEU A 48 8.71 26.04 -12.12
N LYS A 49 9.10 27.30 -11.87
CA LYS A 49 10.12 27.61 -10.85
C LYS A 49 9.67 27.02 -9.50
N ARG A 50 10.63 26.55 -8.68
CA ARG A 50 10.40 25.91 -7.36
C ARG A 50 9.22 26.55 -6.63
N GLU A 51 8.10 25.84 -6.59
CA GLU A 51 6.86 26.36 -6.03
C GLU A 51 7.00 26.55 -4.52
N LYS A 52 6.55 27.69 -4.01
CA LYS A 52 6.55 27.97 -2.56
C LYS A 52 5.38 27.22 -1.92
N ILE A 53 5.65 26.02 -1.39
CA ILE A 53 4.68 25.26 -0.60
C ILE A 53 4.47 25.93 0.76
N THR A 54 3.21 26.17 1.15
CA THR A 54 2.84 26.65 2.49
C THR A 54 1.96 25.60 3.13
N HIS A 55 2.45 24.95 4.19
CA HIS A 55 1.65 24.02 4.97
C HIS A 55 0.83 24.80 6.00
N LEU A 56 -0.49 24.84 5.80
CA LEU A 56 -1.42 25.52 6.71
C LEU A 56 -2.05 24.50 7.66
N HIS A 57 -1.92 24.74 8.96
CA HIS A 57 -2.58 23.98 10.01
C HIS A 57 -3.59 24.87 10.72
N PHE A 58 -4.88 24.50 10.66
CA PHE A 58 -5.96 25.23 11.29
C PHE A 58 -7.11 24.29 11.68
N TYR A 59 -7.95 24.75 12.60
CA TYR A 59 -9.15 24.06 13.03
C TYR A 59 -10.37 24.86 12.56
N PHE A 60 -11.36 24.18 11.98
CA PHE A 60 -12.61 24.79 11.55
C PHE A 60 -13.70 24.52 12.60
N HIS A 61 -14.43 25.56 12.99
CA HIS A 61 -15.49 25.49 14.00
C HIS A 61 -16.87 25.74 13.37
N ASP A 62 -17.55 24.66 13.01
CA ASP A 62 -18.94 24.66 12.56
C ASP A 62 -19.89 24.39 13.75
N ILE A 63 -20.60 25.41 14.21
CA ILE A 63 -21.43 25.38 15.42
C ILE A 63 -22.87 25.69 15.00
N PRO A 64 -23.72 24.67 14.78
CA PRO A 64 -25.08 24.85 14.28
C PRO A 64 -26.10 25.30 15.34
N SER A 65 -25.72 25.35 16.62
CA SER A 65 -26.64 25.64 17.73
C SER A 65 -25.93 26.20 18.97
N GLY A 66 -26.69 26.76 19.91
CA GLY A 66 -26.17 27.38 21.13
C GLY A 66 -26.42 28.88 21.19
N ARG A 67 -25.80 29.59 22.14
CA ARG A 67 -25.98 31.04 22.32
C ARG A 67 -25.49 31.84 21.10
N ASN A 68 -24.38 31.40 20.49
CA ASN A 68 -23.70 32.07 19.38
C ASN A 68 -23.39 31.05 18.26
N PRO A 69 -24.38 30.63 17.44
CA PRO A 69 -24.14 29.70 16.35
C PRO A 69 -23.29 30.34 15.23
N THR A 70 -22.44 29.54 14.58
CA THR A 70 -21.64 29.94 13.39
C THR A 70 -22.20 29.38 12.08
N ALA A 71 -23.22 28.52 12.15
CA ALA A 71 -23.94 27.99 10.99
C ALA A 71 -25.45 27.88 11.24
N ILE A 72 -26.22 27.89 10.15
CA ILE A 72 -27.69 27.80 10.17
C ILE A 72 -28.15 26.76 9.14
N GLN A 73 -29.07 25.87 9.54
CA GLN A 73 -29.71 24.93 8.63
C GLN A 73 -30.77 25.63 7.76
N ILE A 74 -30.61 25.58 6.44
CA ILE A 74 -31.55 26.19 5.49
C ILE A 74 -32.68 25.23 5.12
N VAL A 75 -32.37 23.93 4.96
CA VAL A 75 -33.34 22.91 4.53
C VAL A 75 -33.20 21.65 5.40
N LYS A 76 -34.34 21.06 5.77
CA LYS A 76 -34.38 19.78 6.50
C LYS A 76 -34.27 18.60 5.52
N PRO A 77 -33.62 17.49 5.91
CA PRO A 77 -33.58 16.29 5.08
C PRO A 77 -35.00 15.74 4.85
N PRO A 78 -35.25 15.05 3.72
CA PRO A 78 -36.53 14.42 3.46
C PRO A 78 -36.83 13.36 4.54
N ALA A 79 -38.10 13.23 4.91
CA ALA A 79 -38.53 12.17 5.82
C ALA A 79 -38.29 10.80 5.18
N TYR A 80 -37.67 9.88 5.92
CA TYR A 80 -37.56 8.50 5.50
C TYR A 80 -38.94 7.86 5.47
N LYS A 81 -39.36 7.33 4.32
CA LYS A 81 -40.56 6.48 4.20
C LYS A 81 -40.10 5.03 4.31
N SER A 82 -40.47 4.33 5.39
CA SER A 82 -40.34 2.86 5.40
C SER A 82 -41.40 2.26 4.49
N HIS A 83 -40.99 1.34 3.64
CA HIS A 83 -41.87 0.56 2.77
C HIS A 83 -42.48 -0.63 3.50
#